data_AF-A0A5K1AD98-F1
#
_entry.id   AF-A0A5K1AD98-F1
#
_cell.length_a   1.000
_cell.length_b   1.000
_cell.length_c   1.000
_cell.angle_alpha   90.00
_cell.angle_beta   90.00
_cell.angle_gamma   90.00
#
_symmetry.space_group_name_H-M   'P 1'
#
loop_
_entity.id
_entity.type
_entity.pdbx_description
1 polymer ?
#
loop_
_entity_poly.entity_id
_entity_poly.type
_entity_poly.pdbx_seq_one_letter_code
_entity_poly.pdbx_strand_id
1 'polypeptide(L)'
;MASPLIYKTSMAFLLQSPFLTRTPLTLTNFSTSRRTLSTVLLSAPCFLSSPGRGLCLEFKFVAPDLTVEEARPRARIHAQELVELKDLIQLESWKEAQKSLRSSASSLRQELYTIIQSMPGSRRPQLRKLYSDLFNSVTR
;
A
#
# COMPACT_ATOMS: atom_id res chain seq x y z
N MET A 1 -22.90 -17.17 54.55
CA MET A 1 -21.91 -18.26 54.68
C MET A 1 -21.06 -18.27 53.43
N ALA A 2 -19.73 -18.23 53.62
CA ALA A 2 -18.62 -18.51 52.70
C ALA A 2 -18.31 -17.53 51.53
N SER A 3 -17.32 -16.65 51.78
CA SER A 3 -16.30 -16.19 50.81
C SER A 3 -15.24 -17.30 50.58
N PRO A 4 -14.07 -17.06 49.93
CA PRO A 4 -13.66 -16.37 48.69
C PRO A 4 -12.83 -17.36 47.79
N LEU A 5 -12.02 -16.89 46.82
CA LEU A 5 -10.70 -17.42 46.34
C LEU A 5 -10.42 -16.85 44.92
N ILE A 6 -9.73 -15.72 44.76
CA ILE A 6 -8.27 -15.59 44.56
C ILE A 6 -7.61 -16.81 43.90
N TYR A 7 -7.20 -16.66 42.63
CA TYR A 7 -5.92 -17.18 42.17
C TYR A 7 -5.28 -16.17 41.20
N LYS A 8 -4.22 -15.52 41.69
CA LYS A 8 -3.15 -14.98 40.86
C LYS A 8 -2.32 -16.18 40.38
N THR A 9 -2.09 -16.29 39.07
CA THR A 9 -0.99 -17.13 38.57
C THR A 9 -0.15 -16.33 37.58
N SER A 10 1.02 -15.98 38.11
CA SER A 10 2.23 -15.55 37.42
C SER A 10 2.68 -16.62 36.42
N MET A 11 2.97 -16.22 35.18
CA MET A 11 3.80 -17.00 34.26
C MET A 11 5.00 -16.13 33.87
N ALA A 12 5.96 -16.06 34.79
CA ALA A 12 7.34 -15.89 34.42
C ALA A 12 7.79 -17.17 33.70
N PHE A 13 8.09 -17.09 32.41
CA PHE A 13 8.97 -18.05 31.76
C PHE A 13 10.09 -17.27 31.05
N LEU A 14 11.30 -17.57 31.52
CA LEU A 14 12.57 -16.97 31.15
C LEU A 14 13.12 -17.58 29.86
N LEU A 15 14.13 -16.88 29.31
CA LEU A 15 15.15 -17.31 28.32
C LEU A 15 14.63 -17.33 26.87
N GLN A 16 15.25 -16.67 25.88
CA GLN A 16 16.69 -16.56 25.62
C GLN A 16 16.92 -15.40 24.62
N SER A 17 17.79 -14.45 24.98
CA SER A 17 18.37 -13.48 24.05
C SER A 17 19.50 -14.12 23.23
N PRO A 18 19.71 -13.70 21.97
CA PRO A 18 21.07 -13.48 21.50
C PRO A 18 21.28 -12.01 21.12
N PHE A 19 22.05 -11.34 21.97
CA PHE A 19 22.97 -10.28 21.58
C PHE A 19 23.75 -10.70 20.34
N LEU A 20 23.75 -9.89 19.27
CA LEU A 20 24.93 -9.64 18.44
C LEU A 20 24.87 -8.21 17.88
N THR A 21 25.51 -7.32 18.63
CA THR A 21 26.45 -6.28 18.20
C THR A 21 26.10 -5.45 16.95
N ARG A 22 25.59 -4.25 17.23
CA ARG A 22 25.81 -3.01 16.48
C ARG A 22 27.31 -2.76 16.27
N THR A 23 27.80 -2.78 15.03
CA THR A 23 29.09 -2.20 14.68
C THR A 23 28.88 -0.82 14.03
N PRO A 24 29.61 0.23 14.43
CA PRO A 24 29.57 1.54 13.80
C PRO A 24 30.49 1.55 12.57
N LEU A 25 29.96 1.89 11.39
CA LEU A 25 30.80 2.19 10.23
C LEU A 25 31.22 3.65 10.30
N THR A 26 32.44 3.84 10.81
CA THR A 26 33.20 5.08 10.83
C THR A 26 33.43 5.60 9.42
N LEU A 27 33.17 6.90 9.22
CA LEU A 27 33.53 7.67 8.04
C LEU A 27 35.04 7.62 7.78
N THR A 28 35.44 7.23 6.58
CA THR A 28 36.78 7.53 6.05
C THR A 28 36.67 8.24 4.72
N ASN A 29 37.57 9.20 4.55
CA ASN A 29 37.53 10.29 3.59
C ASN A 29 37.78 9.80 2.16
N PHE A 30 36.94 10.21 1.21
CA PHE A 30 37.26 10.10 -0.21
C PHE A 30 38.07 11.32 -0.65
N SER A 31 39.39 11.15 -0.63
CA SER A 31 40.34 12.01 -1.32
C SER A 31 40.24 11.77 -2.83
N THR A 32 40.03 12.85 -3.59
CA THR A 32 40.07 12.90 -5.04
C THR A 32 41.42 12.44 -5.59
N SER A 33 41.44 11.49 -6.52
CA SER A 33 42.49 11.44 -7.54
C SER A 33 42.04 10.75 -8.83
N ARG A 34 42.61 11.25 -9.92
CA ARG A 34 42.14 11.22 -11.31
C ARG A 34 42.47 9.90 -12.02
N ARG A 35 41.59 9.55 -12.97
CA ARG A 35 41.84 8.86 -14.25
C ARG A 35 42.50 7.46 -14.20
N THR A 36 41.66 6.44 -14.36
CA THR A 36 42.00 5.25 -15.16
C THR A 36 40.72 4.71 -15.82
N LEU A 37 40.70 4.69 -17.15
CA LEU A 37 39.68 4.00 -17.94
C LEU A 37 39.95 2.49 -17.83
N SER A 38 39.07 1.78 -17.15
CA SER A 38 39.09 0.32 -17.06
C SER A 38 37.71 -0.19 -17.48
N THR A 39 37.60 -0.63 -18.71
CA THR A 39 36.48 -1.43 -19.23
C THR A 39 36.50 -2.79 -18.55
N VAL A 40 35.75 -2.92 -17.45
CA VAL A 40 35.44 -4.21 -16.83
C VAL A 40 34.17 -4.75 -17.48
N LEU A 41 34.33 -5.78 -18.30
CA LEU A 41 33.24 -6.65 -18.78
C LEU A 41 32.54 -7.25 -17.57
N LEU A 42 31.39 -6.69 -17.20
CA LEU A 42 30.55 -7.21 -16.14
C LEU A 42 29.71 -8.38 -16.67
N SER A 43 30.34 -9.54 -16.90
CA SER A 43 29.62 -10.81 -17.03
C SER A 43 29.28 -11.32 -15.64
N ALA A 44 28.36 -10.63 -14.97
CA ALA A 44 27.72 -11.16 -13.77
C ALA A 44 26.53 -12.02 -14.21
N PRO A 45 26.50 -13.33 -13.95
CA PRO A 45 25.25 -14.07 -14.01
C PRO A 45 24.35 -13.47 -12.92
N CYS A 46 23.29 -12.76 -13.33
CA CYS A 46 22.19 -12.41 -12.46
C CYS A 46 21.58 -13.72 -11.95
N PHE A 47 22.10 -14.25 -10.84
CA PHE A 47 21.37 -15.18 -10.00
C PHE A 47 20.27 -14.38 -9.27
N LEU A 48 19.25 -13.94 -10.02
CA LEU A 48 17.92 -13.76 -9.47
C LEU A 48 17.32 -15.16 -9.27
N SER A 49 17.86 -15.88 -8.29
CA SER A 49 17.26 -17.11 -7.78
C SER A 49 16.96 -16.90 -6.31
N SER A 50 15.97 -16.05 -6.03
CA SER A 50 15.24 -16.06 -4.77
C SER A 50 13.82 -16.51 -5.08
N PRO A 51 13.43 -17.75 -4.73
CA PRO A 51 12.07 -18.21 -4.87
C PRO A 51 11.28 -17.66 -3.67
N GLY A 52 10.87 -16.40 -3.73
CA GLY A 52 10.14 -15.85 -2.59
C GLY A 52 9.99 -14.34 -2.54
N ARG A 53 9.48 -13.75 -3.62
CA ARG A 53 8.72 -12.48 -3.70
C ARG A 53 8.81 -11.95 -5.13
N GLY A 54 8.26 -12.71 -6.08
CA GLY A 54 7.72 -12.05 -7.25
C GLY A 54 6.59 -11.16 -6.75
N LEU A 55 6.74 -9.84 -6.84
CA LEU A 55 5.59 -8.93 -6.79
C LEU A 55 4.75 -9.29 -8.02
N CYS A 56 3.92 -10.33 -7.92
CA CYS A 56 2.89 -10.62 -8.88
C CYS A 56 1.91 -9.45 -8.77
N LEU A 57 2.19 -8.38 -9.50
CA LEU A 57 1.29 -7.26 -9.64
C LEU A 57 0.14 -7.78 -10.49
N GLU A 58 -0.84 -8.38 -9.83
CA GLU A 58 -2.12 -8.75 -10.43
C GLU A 58 -2.88 -7.47 -10.74
N PHE A 59 -2.46 -6.78 -11.79
CA PHE A 59 -3.23 -5.71 -12.36
C PHE A 59 -4.44 -6.36 -13.03
N LYS A 60 -5.61 -6.23 -12.41
CA LYS A 60 -6.90 -6.50 -13.07
C LYS A 60 -7.11 -5.45 -14.17
N PHE A 61 -6.38 -5.61 -15.27
CA PHE A 61 -6.42 -4.74 -16.45
C PHE A 61 -7.66 -5.04 -17.30
N VAL A 62 -8.13 -6.28 -17.26
CA VAL A 62 -9.43 -6.65 -17.82
C VAL A 62 -10.48 -6.17 -16.83
N ALA A 63 -11.35 -5.25 -17.27
CA ALA A 63 -12.46 -4.79 -16.46
C ALA A 63 -13.21 -6.04 -15.98
N PRO A 64 -13.39 -6.25 -14.65
CA PRO A 64 -14.28 -7.30 -14.19
C PRO A 64 -15.64 -7.08 -14.84
N ASP A 65 -16.41 -8.15 -15.08
CA ASP A 65 -17.81 -8.11 -15.53
C ASP A 65 -18.72 -7.51 -14.42
N LEU A 66 -18.31 -6.38 -13.85
CA LEU A 66 -18.99 -5.68 -12.79
C LEU A 66 -20.17 -4.96 -13.41
N THR A 67 -21.37 -5.42 -13.04
CA THR A 67 -22.61 -4.78 -13.46
C THR A 67 -22.76 -3.40 -12.81
N VAL A 68 -23.52 -2.52 -13.46
CA VAL A 68 -23.76 -1.15 -12.95
C VAL A 68 -24.46 -1.17 -11.60
N GLU A 69 -25.38 -2.14 -11.41
CA GLU A 69 -26.14 -2.29 -10.18
C GLU A 69 -25.27 -2.75 -9.00
N GLU A 70 -24.20 -3.51 -9.26
CA GLU A 70 -23.19 -3.82 -8.25
C GLU A 70 -22.16 -2.71 -8.05
N ALA A 71 -21.80 -1.98 -9.10
CA ALA A 71 -20.82 -0.90 -9.02
C ALA A 71 -21.29 0.25 -8.12
N ARG A 72 -22.59 0.59 -8.15
CA ARG A 72 -23.15 1.68 -7.33
C ARG A 72 -22.98 1.49 -5.82
N PRO A 73 -23.41 0.37 -5.20
CA PRO A 73 -23.23 0.16 -3.76
C PRO A 73 -21.76 0.04 -3.38
N ARG A 74 -20.93 -0.65 -4.20
CA ARG A 74 -19.49 -0.77 -3.92
C ARG A 74 -18.78 0.58 -3.95
N ALA A 75 -19.14 1.46 -4.90
CA ALA A 75 -18.61 2.82 -4.97
C ALA A 75 -18.92 3.63 -3.71
N ARG A 76 -20.08 3.41 -3.08
CA ARG A 76 -20.42 4.07 -1.81
C ARG A 76 -19.56 3.58 -0.66
N ILE A 77 -19.30 2.27 -0.59
CA ILE A 77 -18.45 1.66 0.43
C ILE A 77 -17.02 2.20 0.30
N HIS A 78 -16.42 2.11 -0.90
CA HIS A 78 -15.06 2.61 -1.10
C HIS A 78 -14.95 4.12 -0.93
N ALA A 79 -16.00 4.89 -1.23
CA ALA A 79 -16.04 6.31 -0.90
C ALA A 79 -16.07 6.57 0.62
N GLN A 80 -16.78 5.76 1.40
CA GLN A 80 -16.78 5.84 2.87
C GLN A 80 -15.41 5.49 3.45
N GLU A 81 -14.78 4.42 2.98
CA GLU A 81 -13.42 4.04 3.39
C GLU A 81 -12.42 5.20 3.18
N LEU A 82 -12.54 5.94 2.07
CA LEU A 82 -11.71 7.12 1.82
C LEU A 82 -11.95 8.26 2.82
N VAL A 83 -13.16 8.39 3.36
CA VAL A 83 -13.48 9.39 4.40
C VAL A 83 -12.90 8.96 5.75
N GLU A 84 -12.96 7.67 6.07
CA GLU A 84 -12.43 7.07 7.31
C GLU A 84 -10.89 7.11 7.39
N LEU A 85 -10.19 7.30 6.26
CA LEU A 85 -8.74 7.53 6.24
C LEU A 85 -8.28 8.68 7.13
N LYS A 86 -9.17 9.63 7.42
CA LYS A 86 -8.89 10.75 8.34
C LYS A 86 -8.44 10.25 9.71
N ASP A 87 -8.98 9.12 10.17
CA ASP A 87 -8.64 8.55 11.47
C ASP A 87 -7.22 7.97 11.46
N LEU A 88 -6.83 7.30 10.36
CA LEU A 88 -5.46 6.80 10.19
C LEU A 88 -4.43 7.93 10.08
N ILE A 89 -4.82 9.07 9.50
CA ILE A 89 -3.97 10.27 9.44
C ILE A 89 -3.80 10.88 10.83
N GLN A 90 -4.87 10.95 11.63
CA GLN A 90 -4.81 11.44 13.01
C GLN A 90 -3.95 10.55 13.91
N LEU A 91 -3.93 9.24 13.65
CA LEU A 91 -3.09 8.27 14.36
C LEU A 91 -1.63 8.22 13.84
N GLU A 92 -1.27 9.08 12.87
CA GLU A 92 0.05 9.10 12.21
C GLU A 92 0.48 7.76 11.58
N SER A 93 -0.49 6.89 11.28
CA SER A 93 -0.28 5.57 10.65
C SER A 93 -0.09 5.69 9.14
N TRP A 94 0.92 6.46 8.69
CA TRP A 94 1.12 6.84 7.29
C TRP A 94 1.17 5.67 6.31
N LYS A 95 1.82 4.57 6.68
CA LYS A 95 1.94 3.39 5.81
C LYS A 95 0.57 2.73 5.58
N GLU A 96 -0.23 2.64 6.62
CA GLU A 96 -1.58 2.04 6.56
C GLU A 96 -2.53 2.97 5.84
N ALA A 97 -2.49 4.27 6.15
CA ALA A 97 -3.24 5.31 5.46
C ALA A 97 -2.96 5.27 3.94
N GLN A 98 -1.70 5.21 3.54
CA GLN A 98 -1.30 5.18 2.14
C GLN A 98 -1.69 3.86 1.45
N LYS A 99 -1.61 2.73 2.16
CA LYS A 99 -2.02 1.42 1.63
C LYS A 99 -3.53 1.38 1.40
N SER A 100 -4.31 1.80 2.40
CA SER A 100 -5.77 1.86 2.33
C SER A 100 -6.21 2.84 1.24
N LEU A 101 -5.63 4.04 1.20
CA LEU A 101 -5.86 5.04 0.15
C LEU A 101 -5.66 4.48 -1.26
N ARG A 102 -4.54 3.81 -1.52
CA ARG A 102 -4.26 3.24 -2.85
C ARG A 102 -5.26 2.15 -3.22
N SER A 103 -5.60 1.28 -2.27
CA SER A 103 -6.54 0.18 -2.50
C SER A 103 -7.95 0.71 -2.81
N SER A 104 -8.53 1.49 -1.89
CA SER A 104 -9.89 2.00 -2.03
C SER A 104 -10.04 2.96 -3.21
N ALA A 105 -9.03 3.82 -3.46
CA ALA A 105 -9.05 4.69 -4.64
C ALA A 105 -8.93 3.90 -5.95
N SER A 106 -8.20 2.78 -5.99
CA SER A 106 -8.11 1.94 -7.19
C SER A 106 -9.46 1.28 -7.49
N SER A 107 -10.11 0.69 -6.50
CA SER A 107 -11.44 0.07 -6.65
C SER A 107 -12.48 1.12 -7.05
N LEU A 108 -12.50 2.27 -6.37
CA LEU A 108 -13.44 3.35 -6.66
C LEU A 108 -13.28 3.88 -8.09
N ARG A 109 -12.06 3.95 -8.63
CA ARG A 109 -11.83 4.34 -10.03
C ARG A 109 -12.55 3.38 -10.98
N GLN A 110 -12.44 2.08 -10.75
CA GLN A 110 -13.05 1.06 -11.61
C GLN A 110 -14.58 1.18 -11.58
N GLU A 111 -15.15 1.25 -10.38
CA GLU A 111 -16.61 1.32 -10.19
C GLU A 111 -17.22 2.60 -10.77
N LEU A 112 -16.59 3.75 -10.52
CA LEU A 112 -17.03 5.01 -11.10
C LEU A 112 -16.91 4.99 -12.62
N TYR A 113 -15.87 4.36 -13.17
CA TYR A 113 -15.75 4.23 -14.62
C TYR A 113 -16.87 3.37 -15.19
N THR A 114 -17.21 2.23 -14.58
CA THR A 114 -18.36 1.39 -14.96
C THR A 114 -19.68 2.18 -14.93
N ILE A 115 -19.90 2.97 -13.87
CA ILE A 115 -21.09 3.83 -13.77
C ILE A 115 -21.09 4.91 -14.86
N ILE A 116 -19.95 5.53 -15.17
CA ILE A 116 -19.86 6.53 -16.25
C ILE A 116 -20.15 5.91 -17.61
N GLN A 117 -19.69 4.69 -17.86
CA GLN A 117 -19.86 4.02 -19.16
C GLN A 117 -21.31 3.63 -19.43
N SER A 118 -22.11 3.35 -18.40
CA SER A 118 -23.53 3.00 -18.55
C SER A 118 -24.47 4.20 -18.75
N MET A 119 -23.98 5.42 -18.53
CA MET A 119 -24.78 6.63 -18.65
C MET A 119 -24.94 7.08 -20.12
N PRO A 120 -26.02 7.84 -20.45
CA PRO A 120 -26.21 8.35 -21.80
C PRO A 120 -25.09 9.30 -22.21
N GLY A 121 -24.79 9.35 -23.52
CA GLY A 121 -23.70 10.12 -24.10
C GLY A 121 -23.67 11.60 -23.67
N SER A 122 -24.83 12.22 -23.48
CA SER A 122 -24.96 13.63 -23.07
C SER A 122 -24.42 13.91 -21.66
N ARG A 123 -24.52 12.97 -20.72
CA ARG A 123 -24.09 13.15 -19.32
C ARG A 123 -22.64 12.73 -19.07
N ARG A 124 -22.07 11.90 -19.94
CA ARG A 124 -20.71 11.36 -19.80
C ARG A 124 -19.62 12.45 -19.68
N PRO A 125 -19.63 13.56 -20.45
CA PRO A 125 -18.62 14.61 -20.31
C PRO A 125 -18.60 15.26 -18.93
N GLN A 126 -19.78 15.58 -18.39
CA GLN A 126 -19.91 16.20 -17.06
C GLN A 126 -19.42 15.24 -15.96
N LEU A 127 -19.79 13.96 -16.03
CA LEU A 127 -19.34 12.96 -15.07
C LEU A 127 -17.84 12.70 -15.14
N ARG A 128 -17.25 12.67 -16.35
CA ARG A 128 -15.79 12.55 -16.50
C ARG A 128 -15.05 13.72 -15.89
N LYS A 129 -15.59 14.94 -16.01
CA LYS A 129 -15.01 16.12 -15.36
C LYS A 129 -14.98 15.95 -13.83
N LEU A 130 -16.12 15.61 -13.23
CA LEU A 130 -16.21 15.37 -11.78
C LEU A 130 -15.28 14.25 -11.31
N TYR A 131 -15.21 13.16 -12.08
CA TYR A 131 -14.28 12.06 -11.85
C TYR A 131 -12.82 12.53 -11.85
N SER A 132 -12.42 13.32 -12.85
CA SER A 132 -11.07 13.87 -12.93
C SER A 132 -10.77 14.82 -11.77
N ASP A 133 -11.69 15.72 -11.43
CA ASP A 133 -11.53 16.66 -10.32
C ASP A 133 -11.33 15.92 -8.99
N LEU A 134 -12.10 14.85 -8.74
CA LEU A 134 -11.99 14.00 -7.55
C LEU A 134 -10.63 13.29 -7.45
N PHE A 135 -10.15 12.65 -8.52
CA PHE A 135 -8.90 11.90 -8.44
C PHE A 135 -7.64 12.77 -8.58
N ASN A 136 -7.76 13.95 -9.17
CA ASN A 136 -6.70 14.96 -9.13
C ASN A 136 -6.45 15.44 -7.69
N SER A 137 -7.50 15.62 -6.88
CA SER A 137 -7.33 15.98 -5.47
C SER A 137 -6.70 14.89 -4.62
N VAL A 138 -6.86 13.61 -4.99
CA VAL A 138 -6.22 12.48 -4.28
C VAL A 138 -4.72 12.36 -4.60
N THR A 139 -4.29 12.86 -5.77
CA THR A 139 -2.90 12.74 -6.23
C THR A 139 -2.03 13.90 -5.72
N ARG A 140 -2.65 15.03 -5.37
CA ARG A 140 -1.99 16.26 -4.93
C ARG A 140 -1.78 16.29 -3.44
#